data_AF-A0A952SSV2-F1
#
_entry.id   AF-A0A952SSV2-F1
#
_cell.length_a   1.000
_cell.length_b   1.000
_cell.length_c   1.000
_cell.angle_alpha   90.00
_cell.angle_beta   90.00
_cell.angle_gamma   90.00
#
_symmetry.space_group_name_H-M   'P 1'
#
loop_
_entity.id
_entity.type
_entity.pdbx_description
1 polymer ?
#
loop_
_entity_poly.entity_id
_entity_poly.type
_entity_poly.pdbx_seq_one_letter_code
_entity_poly.pdbx_strand_id
1 'polypeptide(L)'
;MNPELTFEQVKHILEVTATDIEDPGYDAKTGHGLVNARAAVEYVIKMALPANFNGDENIDTLDAIDFLIAYGQGDVTADLDLDGEHTEADLGIFMNSYLEE
;
A
#
# COMPACT_ATOMS: atom_id res chain seq x y z
N MET A 1 -4.63 -7.23 -11.95
CA MET A 1 -4.24 -8.54 -11.38
C MET A 1 -2.75 -8.68 -11.56
N ASN A 2 -1.97 -8.71 -10.46
CA ASN A 2 -0.52 -8.88 -10.50
C ASN A 2 -0.19 -10.38 -10.23
N PRO A 3 0.19 -11.17 -11.25
CA PRO A 3 0.45 -12.59 -11.08
C PRO A 3 1.82 -12.89 -10.44
N GLU A 4 2.66 -11.88 -10.24
CA GLU A 4 4.02 -12.05 -9.70
C GLU A 4 4.06 -12.02 -8.18
N LEU A 5 2.95 -11.65 -7.53
CA LEU A 5 2.84 -11.68 -6.07
C LEU A 5 2.98 -13.11 -5.55
N THR A 6 3.87 -13.27 -4.58
CA THR A 6 4.00 -14.52 -3.83
C THR A 6 2.82 -14.72 -2.89
N PHE A 7 2.59 -15.97 -2.47
CA PHE A 7 1.57 -16.28 -1.47
C PHE A 7 1.75 -15.46 -0.18
N GLU A 8 2.98 -15.27 0.28
CA GLU A 8 3.28 -14.50 1.50
C GLU A 8 2.94 -13.01 1.31
N GLN A 9 3.26 -12.42 0.16
CA GLN A 9 2.86 -11.03 -0.14
C GLN A 9 1.36 -10.87 -0.22
N VAL A 10 0.65 -11.80 -0.88
CA VAL A 10 -0.83 -11.77 -0.94
C VAL A 10 -1.42 -11.86 0.47
N LYS A 11 -0.90 -12.77 1.31
CA LYS A 11 -1.33 -12.91 2.70
C LYS A 11 -1.09 -11.61 3.47
N HIS A 12 0.12 -11.06 3.40
CA HIS A 12 0.48 -9.82 4.06
C HIS A 12 -0.47 -8.68 3.66
N ILE A 13 -0.66 -8.45 2.35
CA ILE A 13 -1.58 -7.43 1.83
C ILE A 13 -3.00 -7.61 2.38
N LEU A 14 -3.51 -8.85 2.43
CA LEU A 14 -4.83 -9.12 2.98
C LEU A 14 -4.92 -8.86 4.49
N GLU A 15 -3.85 -9.10 5.25
CA GLU A 15 -3.77 -8.86 6.69
C GLU A 15 -3.72 -7.36 7.01
N VAL A 16 -2.85 -6.61 6.33
CA VAL A 16 -2.62 -5.19 6.63
C VAL A 16 -3.68 -4.25 6.08
N THR A 17 -4.46 -4.69 5.09
CA THR A 17 -5.58 -3.90 4.56
C THR A 17 -6.93 -4.28 5.17
N ALA A 18 -6.98 -5.31 6.01
CA ALA A 18 -8.20 -5.71 6.69
C ALA A 18 -8.74 -4.57 7.57
N THR A 19 -10.06 -4.52 7.70
CA THR A 19 -10.72 -3.58 8.59
C THR A 19 -10.91 -4.25 9.94
N ASP A 20 -10.09 -3.87 10.91
CA ASP A 20 -10.24 -4.30 12.29
C ASP A 20 -11.64 -3.93 12.82
N ILE A 21 -12.27 -4.88 13.51
CA ILE A 21 -13.59 -4.70 14.12
C ILE A 21 -13.53 -4.61 15.65
N GLU A 22 -12.40 -4.97 16.24
CA GLU A 22 -12.06 -4.77 17.66
C GLU A 22 -10.86 -3.79 17.76
N ASP A 23 -9.99 -3.98 18.75
CA ASP A 23 -8.76 -3.19 18.87
C ASP A 23 -7.84 -3.46 17.65
N PRO A 24 -7.02 -2.46 17.23
CA PRO A 24 -6.14 -2.62 16.07
C PRO A 24 -5.18 -3.81 16.19
N GLY A 25 -5.02 -4.56 15.11
CA GLY A 25 -4.12 -5.71 15.01
C GLY A 25 -4.78 -7.05 15.32
N TYR A 26 -3.97 -8.12 15.27
CA TYR A 26 -4.47 -9.48 15.38
C TYR A 26 -5.07 -9.79 16.77
N ASP A 27 -6.32 -10.26 16.80
CA ASP A 27 -6.96 -10.83 17.98
C ASP A 27 -7.40 -12.31 17.78
N ALA A 28 -7.51 -13.05 18.89
CA ALA A 28 -7.78 -14.50 18.85
C ALA A 28 -9.22 -14.88 18.45
N LYS A 29 -10.16 -13.94 18.48
CA LYS A 29 -11.57 -14.16 18.12
C LYS A 29 -11.87 -13.74 16.68
N THR A 30 -11.35 -12.59 16.23
CA THR A 30 -11.70 -12.00 14.93
C THR A 30 -10.52 -11.91 13.95
N GLY A 31 -9.30 -12.19 14.39
CA GLY A 31 -8.11 -12.09 13.55
C GLY A 31 -7.74 -10.63 13.30
N HIS A 32 -7.58 -10.23 12.04
CA HIS A 32 -7.43 -8.83 11.62
C HIS A 32 -8.78 -8.19 11.26
N GLY A 33 -9.89 -8.73 11.78
CA GLY A 33 -11.24 -8.31 11.45
C GLY A 33 -11.73 -8.74 10.06
N LEU A 34 -12.27 -7.80 9.28
CA LEU A 34 -12.94 -8.07 8.01
C LEU A 34 -12.02 -7.83 6.81
N VAL A 35 -11.95 -8.80 5.91
CA VAL A 35 -11.22 -8.66 4.64
C VAL A 35 -11.77 -7.47 3.84
N ASN A 36 -10.88 -6.53 3.51
CA ASN A 36 -11.20 -5.37 2.66
C ASN A 36 -10.58 -5.55 1.28
N ALA A 37 -11.27 -6.28 0.41
CA ALA A 37 -10.78 -6.60 -0.93
C ALA A 37 -10.48 -5.36 -1.80
N ARG A 38 -11.18 -4.24 -1.57
CA ARG A 38 -10.92 -3.00 -2.30
C ARG A 38 -9.57 -2.41 -1.90
N ALA A 39 -9.34 -2.24 -0.60
CA ALA A 39 -8.07 -1.70 -0.09
C ALA A 39 -6.89 -2.60 -0.49
N ALA A 40 -7.06 -3.93 -0.45
CA ALA A 40 -6.07 -4.88 -0.93
C ALA A 40 -5.70 -4.66 -2.42
N VAL A 41 -6.71 -4.46 -3.28
CA VAL A 41 -6.47 -4.22 -4.71
C VAL A 41 -5.86 -2.84 -4.97
N GLU A 42 -6.32 -1.80 -4.27
CA GLU A 42 -5.76 -0.44 -4.34
C GLU A 42 -4.28 -0.44 -3.95
N TYR A 43 -3.91 -1.17 -2.90
CA TYR A 43 -2.52 -1.35 -2.50
C TYR A 43 -1.70 -2.01 -3.62
N VAL A 44 -2.17 -3.12 -4.19
CA VAL A 44 -1.46 -3.80 -5.29
C VAL A 44 -1.30 -2.90 -6.53
N ILE A 45 -2.27 -2.03 -6.82
CA ILE A 45 -2.17 -1.07 -7.94
C ILE A 45 -1.06 -0.06 -7.67
N LYS A 46 -1.02 0.53 -6.47
CA LYS A 46 0.01 1.49 -6.08
C LYS A 46 1.41 0.89 -6.15
N MET A 47 1.59 -0.36 -5.72
CA MET A 47 2.87 -1.04 -5.89
C MET A 47 3.29 -1.22 -7.36
N ALA A 48 2.32 -1.49 -8.25
CA ALA A 48 2.61 -1.72 -9.66
C ALA A 48 2.86 -0.42 -10.44
N LEU A 49 2.25 0.68 -9.98
CA LEU A 49 2.39 2.01 -10.56
C LEU A 49 2.66 3.05 -9.44
N PRO A 50 3.85 3.02 -8.80
CA PRO A 50 4.11 3.84 -7.62
C PRO A 50 3.88 5.33 -7.83
N ALA A 51 4.24 5.84 -9.01
CA ALA A 51 4.08 7.25 -9.32
C ALA A 51 2.62 7.68 -9.55
N ASN A 52 1.73 6.81 -10.06
CA ASN A 52 0.29 7.07 -10.17
C ASN A 52 -0.42 6.68 -8.85
N PHE A 53 -0.05 7.37 -7.77
CA PHE A 53 -0.44 7.01 -6.41
C PHE A 53 -1.94 7.17 -6.17
N ASN A 54 -2.58 8.16 -6.80
CA ASN A 54 -4.02 8.38 -6.65
C ASN A 54 -4.87 7.53 -7.61
N GLY A 55 -4.23 6.89 -8.60
CA GLY A 55 -4.86 5.99 -9.57
C GLY A 55 -5.67 6.69 -10.67
N ASP A 56 -5.44 7.98 -10.93
CA ASP A 56 -6.20 8.76 -11.90
C ASP A 56 -5.68 8.70 -13.36
N GLU A 57 -4.62 7.91 -13.58
CA GLU A 57 -3.93 7.68 -14.86
C GLU A 57 -3.06 8.83 -15.35
N ASN A 58 -3.13 10.00 -14.72
CA ASN A 58 -2.12 11.04 -14.88
C ASN A 58 -1.08 10.83 -13.81
N ILE A 59 0.12 11.33 -14.09
CA ILE A 59 1.10 11.42 -13.04
C ILE A 59 1.49 12.88 -12.91
N ASP A 60 1.19 13.43 -11.75
CA ASP A 60 1.36 14.85 -11.49
C ASP A 60 1.66 15.16 -10.02
N THR A 61 1.62 16.44 -9.66
CA THR A 61 1.97 16.88 -8.30
C THR A 61 1.02 16.35 -7.22
N LEU A 62 -0.21 15.96 -7.59
CA LEU A 62 -1.18 15.40 -6.66
C LEU A 62 -0.76 14.01 -6.19
N ASP A 63 -0.19 13.17 -7.05
CA ASP A 63 0.34 11.86 -6.65
C ASP A 63 1.46 11.99 -5.62
N ALA A 64 2.38 12.92 -5.84
CA ALA A 64 3.47 13.20 -4.91
C ALA A 64 2.93 13.71 -3.56
N ILE A 65 1.90 14.56 -3.57
CA ILE A 65 1.26 15.05 -2.33
C ILE A 65 0.56 13.90 -1.61
N ASP A 66 -0.21 13.08 -2.31
CA ASP A 66 -0.97 11.97 -1.72
C ASP A 66 -0.03 10.90 -1.16
N PHE A 67 1.06 10.57 -1.86
CA PHE A 67 2.12 9.70 -1.34
C PHE A 67 2.75 10.28 -0.07
N LEU A 68 3.15 11.55 -0.07
CA LEU A 68 3.77 12.19 1.11
C LEU A 68 2.83 12.25 2.31
N ILE A 69 1.52 12.43 2.09
CA ILE A 69 0.50 12.37 3.14
C ILE A 69 0.41 10.95 3.70
N ALA A 70 0.29 9.94 2.84
CA ALA A 70 0.21 8.54 3.24
C ALA A 70 1.47 8.11 4.02
N TYR A 71 2.65 8.44 3.50
CA TYR A 71 3.95 8.19 4.12
C TYR A 71 4.04 8.85 5.51
N GLY A 72 3.67 10.14 5.62
CA GLY A 72 3.71 10.88 6.88
C GLY A 72 2.70 10.38 7.93
N GLN A 73 1.66 9.65 7.51
CA GLN A 73 0.66 9.05 8.40
C GLN A 73 0.97 7.59 8.76
N GLY A 74 1.99 6.98 8.15
CA GLY A 74 2.23 5.54 8.25
C GLY A 74 1.10 4.71 7.63
N ASP A 75 0.44 5.25 6.61
CA ASP A 75 -0.58 4.50 5.88
C ASP A 75 0.08 3.35 5.14
N VAL A 76 -0.47 2.15 5.29
CA VAL A 76 0.12 0.94 4.71
C VAL A 76 0.32 1.04 3.20
N THR A 77 -0.49 1.82 2.49
CA THR A 77 -0.35 2.00 1.05
C THR A 77 0.90 2.76 0.62
N ALA A 78 1.65 3.35 1.57
CA ALA A 78 2.95 3.96 1.33
C ALA A 78 4.15 3.02 1.56
N ASP A 79 3.93 1.79 2.05
CA ASP A 79 4.95 0.73 2.09
C ASP A 79 4.97 0.03 0.72
N LEU A 80 5.86 0.47 -0.16
CA LEU A 80 5.92 0.10 -1.57
C LEU A 80 6.76 -1.15 -1.84
N ASP A 81 7.63 -1.56 -0.91
CA ASP A 81 8.41 -2.81 -1.02
C ASP A 81 7.85 -3.98 -0.17
N LEU A 82 6.81 -3.74 0.62
CA LEU A 82 6.14 -4.69 1.51
C LEU A 82 7.04 -5.23 2.63
N ASP A 83 7.98 -4.42 3.12
CA ASP A 83 8.82 -4.83 4.26
C ASP A 83 8.17 -4.57 5.62
N GLY A 84 7.04 -3.85 5.65
CA GLY A 84 6.27 -3.51 6.84
C GLY A 84 6.71 -2.23 7.54
N GLU A 85 7.69 -1.49 7.00
CA GLU A 85 8.23 -0.26 7.57
C GLU A 85 8.21 0.88 6.53
N HIS A 86 7.77 2.08 6.92
CA HIS A 86 7.82 3.25 6.03
C HIS A 86 9.19 3.92 6.09
N THR A 87 10.07 3.59 5.16
CA THR A 87 11.49 4.01 5.19
C THR A 87 11.89 4.83 3.95
N GLU A 88 13.17 5.20 3.85
CA GLU A 88 13.68 5.84 2.64
C GLU A 88 13.65 4.90 1.42
N ALA A 89 13.48 3.58 1.61
CA ALA A 89 13.33 2.62 0.52
C ALA A 89 12.04 2.91 -0.27
N ASP A 90 10.91 3.10 0.41
CA ASP A 90 9.62 3.43 -0.21
C ASP A 90 9.67 4.76 -0.94
N LEU A 91 10.26 5.77 -0.28
CA LEU A 91 10.48 7.07 -0.91
C LEU A 91 11.33 6.93 -2.16
N GLY A 92 12.38 6.09 -2.13
CA GLY A 92 13.22 5.79 -3.28
C GLY A 92 12.43 5.16 -4.43
N ILE A 93 11.56 4.19 -4.15
CA ILE A 93 10.70 3.54 -5.15
C ILE A 93 9.75 4.55 -5.79
N PHE A 94 9.06 5.34 -4.97
CA PHE A 94 8.15 6.39 -5.46
C PHE A 94 8.90 7.39 -6.34
N MET A 95 9.98 7.98 -5.82
CA MET A 95 10.74 9.02 -6.53
C MET A 95 11.39 8.50 -7.81
N ASN A 96 11.87 7.26 -7.83
CA ASN A 96 12.40 6.66 -9.05
C ASN A 96 11.30 6.50 -10.10
N SER A 97 10.12 6.01 -9.71
CA SER A 97 8.98 5.91 -10.63
C SER A 97 8.49 7.28 -11.11
N TYR A 98 8.52 8.31 -10.25
CA TYR A 98 8.01 9.66 -10.55
C TYR A 98 8.93 10.47 -11.47
N LEU A 99 10.25 10.23 -11.39
CA LEU A 99 11.22 10.92 -12.24
C LEU A 99 11.38 10.24 -13.62
N GLU A 100 10.87 9.03 -13.79
CA GLU A 100 10.93 8.24 -15.03
C GLU A 100 9.70 8.42 -15.95
N GLU A 101 8.75 9.29 -15.59
CA GLU A 101 7.54 9.65 -16.35
C GLU A 101 7.79 10.22 -17.76
#